data_AF-F0YJ99-F1
#
_entry.id   AF-F0YJ99-F1
#
_cell.length_a   1.000
_cell.length_b   1.000
_cell.length_c   1.000
_cell.angle_alpha   90.00
_cell.angle_beta   90.00
_cell.angle_gamma   90.00
#
_symmetry.space_group_name_H-M   'P 1'
#
loop_
_entity.id
_entity.type
_entity.pdbx_description
1 polymer ?
#
loop_
_entity_poly.entity_id
_entity_poly.type
_entity_poly.pdbx_seq_one_letter_code
_entity_poly.pdbx_strand_id
1 'polypeptide(L)'
;MVFFVCEDCNETLKRLKVAAHLCKCSCSAITCVDCNKSFYDDSYLQHSTCMSEAERYEGHLYQAPKKRSAQDAWSDVVEGSAGDGAAPAELAPLLPRLAALDNVPRNEKKFK
;
A
#
# COMPACT_ATOMS: atom_id res chain seq x y z
N MET A 1 -10.20 1.73 7.72
CA MET A 1 -10.91 0.59 8.33
C MET A 1 -12.06 0.24 7.40
N VAL A 2 -12.15 -1.00 6.92
CA VAL A 2 -13.07 -1.40 5.85
C VAL A 2 -14.45 -1.80 6.41
N PHE A 3 -15.50 -1.40 5.69
CA PHE A 3 -16.89 -1.73 5.98
C PHE A 3 -17.50 -2.61 4.88
N PHE A 4 -18.36 -3.54 5.30
CA PHE A 4 -19.06 -4.47 4.43
C PHE A 4 -20.56 -4.33 4.63
N VAL A 5 -21.34 -4.67 3.62
CA VAL A 5 -22.80 -4.77 3.66
C VAL A 5 -23.17 -6.21 3.33
N CYS A 6 -23.99 -6.82 4.16
CA CYS A 6 -24.57 -8.13 3.89
C CYS A 6 -25.60 -8.02 2.76
N GLU A 7 -25.54 -8.90 1.75
CA GLU A 7 -26.47 -8.85 0.62
C GLU A 7 -27.88 -9.37 0.94
N ASP A 8 -28.03 -10.14 2.02
CA ASP A 8 -29.31 -10.76 2.39
C ASP A 8 -30.11 -9.91 3.39
N CYS A 9 -29.46 -9.29 4.37
CA CYS A 9 -30.13 -8.51 5.41
C CYS A 9 -29.78 -7.01 5.39
N ASN A 10 -28.91 -6.59 4.47
CA ASN A 10 -28.46 -5.20 4.29
C ASN A 10 -27.84 -4.55 5.56
N GLU A 11 -27.36 -5.36 6.52
CA GLU A 11 -26.65 -4.86 7.70
C GLU A 11 -25.24 -4.37 7.30
N THR A 12 -24.85 -3.19 7.79
CA THR A 12 -23.50 -2.65 7.63
C THR A 12 -22.58 -3.11 8.75
N LEU A 13 -21.50 -3.81 8.40
CA LEU A 13 -20.62 -4.53 9.30
C LEU A 13 -19.18 -4.00 9.19
N LYS A 14 -18.54 -3.80 10.33
CA LYS A 14 -17.08 -3.65 10.41
C LYS A 14 -16.42 -5.01 10.14
N ARG A 15 -15.25 -5.05 9.49
CA ARG A 15 -14.51 -6.32 9.21
C ARG A 15 -14.50 -7.32 10.39
N LEU A 16 -14.22 -6.84 11.61
CA LEU A 16 -14.15 -7.70 12.82
C LEU A 16 -15.50 -8.30 13.23
N LYS A 17 -16.62 -7.69 12.82
CA LYS A 17 -17.99 -8.16 13.14
C LYS A 17 -18.57 -9.09 12.08
N VAL A 18 -17.94 -9.18 10.90
CA VAL A 18 -18.42 -10.01 9.79
C VAL A 18 -18.48 -11.48 10.18
N ALA A 19 -17.44 -12.02 10.83
CA ALA A 19 -17.43 -13.42 11.27
C ALA A 19 -18.60 -13.74 12.22
N ALA A 20 -18.84 -12.87 13.20
CA ALA A 20 -19.95 -13.04 14.13
C ALA A 20 -21.33 -12.92 13.45
N HIS A 21 -21.42 -12.12 12.38
CA HIS A 21 -22.62 -11.99 11.56
C HIS A 21 -22.86 -13.24 10.72
N LEU A 22 -21.84 -13.78 10.04
CA LEU A 22 -21.92 -15.00 9.22
C LEU A 22 -22.35 -16.23 10.03
N CYS A 23 -22.04 -16.28 11.32
CA CYS A 23 -22.53 -17.34 12.20
C CYS A 23 -24.03 -17.25 12.51
N LYS A 24 -24.64 -16.06 12.37
CA LYS A 24 -26.05 -15.80 12.73
C LYS A 24 -26.93 -15.63 11.50
N CYS A 25 -26.39 -15.03 10.47
CA CYS A 25 -27.02 -14.78 9.19
C CYS A 25 -26.42 -15.75 8.19
N SER A 26 -27.26 -16.61 7.59
CA SER A 26 -26.85 -17.54 6.53
C SER A 26 -26.63 -16.81 5.20
N CYS A 27 -25.92 -15.67 5.24
CA CYS A 27 -25.71 -14.88 4.05
C CYS A 27 -24.68 -15.51 3.13
N SER A 28 -24.95 -15.42 1.82
CA SER A 28 -24.09 -16.03 0.80
C SER A 28 -22.91 -15.14 0.42
N ALA A 29 -23.09 -13.82 0.53
CA ALA A 29 -22.10 -12.83 0.13
C ALA A 29 -22.18 -11.54 0.96
N ILE A 30 -21.04 -10.86 1.05
CA ILE A 30 -20.94 -9.51 1.60
C ILE A 30 -20.20 -8.62 0.61
N THR A 31 -20.64 -7.38 0.49
CA THR A 31 -20.03 -6.41 -0.42
C THR A 31 -19.29 -5.32 0.35
N CYS A 32 -18.04 -5.06 -0.02
CA CYS A 32 -17.30 -3.93 0.53
C CYS A 32 -17.91 -2.62 0.03
N VAL A 33 -18.21 -1.69 0.94
CA VAL A 33 -18.83 -0.40 0.59
C VAL A 33 -17.88 0.48 -0.24
N ASP A 34 -16.59 0.45 0.10
CA ASP A 34 -15.60 1.34 -0.51
C ASP A 34 -15.26 0.92 -1.96
N CYS A 35 -15.04 -0.38 -2.21
CA CYS A 35 -14.66 -0.89 -3.54
C CYS A 35 -15.79 -1.59 -4.31
N ASN A 36 -16.99 -1.72 -3.73
CA ASN A 36 -18.14 -2.42 -4.32
C ASN A 36 -17.80 -3.83 -4.85
N LYS A 37 -16.85 -4.52 -4.20
CA LYS A 37 -16.51 -5.90 -4.52
C LYS A 37 -17.27 -6.83 -3.58
N SER A 38 -17.97 -7.81 -4.16
CA SER A 38 -18.61 -8.88 -3.41
C SER A 38 -17.60 -9.96 -3.03
N PHE A 39 -17.73 -10.47 -1.82
CA PHE A 39 -16.90 -11.50 -1.22
C PHE A 39 -17.81 -12.65 -0.77
N TYR A 40 -17.40 -13.86 -1.11
CA TYR A 40 -18.08 -15.11 -0.72
C TYR A 40 -17.24 -15.82 0.35
N ASP A 41 -17.90 -16.50 1.27
CA ASP A 41 -17.27 -17.24 2.38
C ASP A 41 -16.24 -16.37 3.13
N ASP A 42 -15.04 -16.92 3.38
CA ASP A 42 -13.94 -16.27 4.11
C ASP A 42 -13.05 -15.36 3.24
N SER A 43 -13.40 -15.14 1.97
CA SER A 43 -12.58 -14.32 1.05
C SER A 43 -12.41 -12.86 1.50
N TYR A 44 -13.35 -12.34 2.31
CA TYR A 44 -13.28 -10.99 2.87
C TYR A 44 -12.14 -10.82 3.89
N LEU A 45 -11.61 -11.90 4.48
CA LEU A 45 -10.54 -11.83 5.48
C LEU A 45 -9.26 -11.23 4.90
N GLN A 46 -9.01 -11.48 3.61
CA GLN A 46 -7.86 -10.96 2.86
C GLN A 46 -8.07 -9.50 2.42
N HIS A 47 -9.29 -8.96 2.55
CA HIS A 47 -9.59 -7.60 2.16
C HIS A 47 -9.27 -6.62 3.31
N SER A 48 -8.02 -6.16 3.36
CA SER A 48 -7.55 -5.14 4.30
C SER A 48 -7.48 -3.73 3.71
N THR A 49 -7.36 -3.63 2.39
CA THR A 49 -7.18 -2.38 1.64
C THR A 49 -8.04 -2.39 0.39
N CYS A 50 -8.76 -1.31 0.15
CA CYS A 50 -9.57 -1.13 -1.06
C CYS A 50 -8.70 -0.66 -2.23
N MET A 51 -9.16 -0.96 -3.45
CA MET A 51 -8.57 -0.41 -4.69
C MET A 51 -8.62 1.11 -4.67
N SER A 52 -7.62 1.76 -5.28
CA SER A 52 -7.62 3.21 -5.41
C SER A 52 -8.65 3.67 -6.45
N GLU A 53 -9.03 4.94 -6.39
CA GLU A 53 -9.90 5.55 -7.42
C GLU A 53 -9.26 5.43 -8.82
N ALA A 54 -7.94 5.66 -8.91
CA ALA A 54 -7.18 5.47 -10.14
C ALA A 54 -7.33 4.04 -10.68
N GLU A 55 -7.14 3.02 -9.83
CA GLU A 55 -7.28 1.61 -10.21
C GLU A 55 -8.72 1.28 -10.65
N ARG A 56 -9.73 1.92 -10.06
CA ARG A 56 -11.14 1.73 -10.40
C ARG A 56 -11.54 2.37 -11.73
N TYR A 57 -11.07 3.58 -12.00
CA TYR A 57 -11.58 4.41 -13.09
C TYR A 57 -10.66 4.50 -14.31
N GLU A 58 -9.35 4.35 -14.14
CA GLU A 58 -8.39 4.52 -15.25
C GLU A 58 -8.33 3.28 -16.16
N GLY A 59 -8.81 2.12 -15.69
CA GLY A 59 -8.93 0.91 -16.50
C GLY A 59 -7.60 0.52 -17.15
N HIS A 60 -7.55 0.52 -18.48
CA HIS A 60 -6.32 0.20 -19.23
C HIS A 60 -5.22 1.27 -19.12
N LEU A 61 -5.57 2.50 -18.73
CA LEU A 61 -4.61 3.60 -18.50
C LEU A 61 -3.97 3.51 -17.12
N TYR A 62 -4.53 2.69 -16.22
CA TYR A 62 -4.01 2.55 -14.87
C TYR A 62 -2.58 2.02 -14.91
N GLN A 63 -1.66 2.84 -14.43
CA GLN A 63 -0.28 2.44 -14.18
C GLN A 63 -0.16 2.12 -12.70
N ALA A 64 -0.12 0.82 -12.37
CA ALA A 64 0.11 0.40 -11.01
C ALA A 64 1.39 1.05 -10.48
N PRO A 65 1.39 1.60 -9.24
CA PRO A 65 2.59 2.18 -8.68
C PRO A 65 3.70 1.14 -8.71
N LYS A 66 4.87 1.53 -9.24
CA LYS A 66 6.03 0.64 -9.31
C LYS A 66 6.30 0.13 -7.90
N LYS A 67 6.45 -1.19 -7.75
CA LYS A 67 6.87 -1.77 -6.47
C LYS A 67 8.14 -1.07 -6.03
N ARG A 68 8.13 -0.53 -4.81
CA ARG A 68 9.28 0.18 -4.23
C ARG A 68 10.50 -0.71 -4.36
N SER A 69 11.47 -0.25 -5.13
CA SER A 69 12.71 -0.96 -5.34
C SER A 69 13.62 -0.73 -4.14
N ALA A 70 14.63 -1.58 -3.97
CA ALA A 70 15.69 -1.32 -3.00
C ALA A 70 16.37 0.03 -3.26
N GLN A 71 16.42 0.47 -4.53
CA GLN A 71 16.98 1.75 -4.94
C GLN A 71 16.16 2.93 -4.38
N ASP A 72 14.84 2.89 -4.52
CA ASP A 72 13.95 3.95 -4.00
C ASP A 72 14.08 4.10 -2.48
N ALA A 73 14.17 2.98 -1.77
CA ALA A 73 14.38 2.99 -0.32
C ALA A 73 15.72 3.64 0.09
N TRP A 74 16.77 3.45 -0.70
CA TRP A 74 18.06 4.10 -0.46
C TRP A 74 18.03 5.60 -0.78
N SER A 75 17.37 6.00 -1.87
CA SER A 75 17.20 7.41 -2.22
C SER A 75 16.47 8.17 -1.10
N ASP A 76 15.38 7.61 -0.55
CA ASP A 76 14.62 8.22 0.55
C ASP A 76 15.48 8.45 1.81
N VAL A 77 16.38 7.50 2.12
CA VAL A 77 17.29 7.62 3.29
C VAL A 77 18.29 8.76 3.08
N VAL A 78 18.83 8.91 1.87
CA VAL A 78 19.81 9.97 1.55
C VAL A 78 19.14 11.33 1.59
N GLU A 79 17.95 11.46 1.01
CA GLU A 79 17.20 12.72 0.99
C GLU A 79 16.76 13.16 2.39
N GLY A 80 16.25 12.24 3.20
CA GLY A 80 15.92 12.52 4.61
C GLY A 80 17.15 12.97 5.41
N SER A 81 18.26 12.24 5.27
CA SER A 81 19.52 12.58 5.96
C SER A 81 20.09 13.94 5.54
N ALA A 82 19.85 14.37 4.29
CA ALA A 82 20.27 15.68 3.79
C ALA A 82 19.41 16.83 4.32
N GLY A 83 18.12 16.60 4.57
CA GLY A 83 17.16 17.61 5.03
C GLY A 83 17.20 17.90 6.54
N ASP A 84 17.51 16.89 7.36
CA ASP A 84 17.37 16.99 8.82
C ASP A 84 18.45 17.85 9.52
N GLY A 85 19.53 18.23 8.81
CA GLY A 85 20.62 19.04 9.37
C GLY A 85 21.40 18.39 10.51
N ALA A 86 21.05 17.16 10.89
CA ALA A 86 21.66 16.36 11.95
C ALA A 86 22.93 15.60 11.50
N ALA A 87 23.40 15.86 10.28
CA ALA A 87 24.56 15.21 9.72
C ALA A 87 25.86 15.69 10.39
N PRO A 88 26.85 14.80 10.60
CA PRO A 88 28.19 15.21 11.03
C PRO A 88 28.80 16.25 10.09
N ALA A 89 29.57 17.20 10.64
CA ALA A 89 30.13 18.33 9.89
C ALA A 89 30.95 17.92 8.65
N GLU A 90 31.62 16.76 8.70
CA GLU A 90 32.37 16.22 7.56
C GLU A 90 31.48 15.71 6.42
N LEU A 91 30.28 15.20 6.74
CA LEU A 91 29.35 14.59 5.79
C LEU A 91 28.28 15.57 5.28
N ALA A 92 28.03 16.65 6.01
CA ALA A 92 27.11 17.72 5.62
C ALA A 92 27.30 18.24 4.18
N PRO A 93 28.53 18.50 3.67
CA PRO A 93 28.71 18.93 2.28
C PRO A 93 28.55 17.80 1.24
N LEU A 94 28.62 16.53 1.66
CA LEU A 94 28.55 15.36 0.77
C LEU A 94 27.11 14.90 0.55
N LEU A 95 26.23 15.04 1.55
CA LEU A 95 24.84 14.58 1.48
C LEU A 95 24.02 15.20 0.34
N PRO A 96 24.07 16.52 0.08
CA PRO A 96 23.39 17.11 -1.08
C PRO A 96 23.90 16.55 -2.41
N ARG A 97 25.19 16.19 -2.48
CA ARG A 97 25.80 15.61 -3.69
C ARG A 97 25.34 14.17 -3.90
N LEU A 98 25.16 13.42 -2.82
CA LEU A 98 24.60 12.07 -2.87
C LEU A 98 23.11 12.09 -3.23
N ALA A 99 22.33 13.05 -2.70
CA ALA A 99 20.91 13.21 -3.02
C ALA A 99 20.67 13.55 -4.50
N ALA A 100 21.64 14.21 -5.16
CA ALA A 100 21.57 14.50 -6.59
C ALA A 100 21.83 13.27 -7.49
N LEU A 101 22.26 12.14 -6.93
CA LEU A 101 22.52 10.90 -7.67
C LEU A 101 21.31 9.96 -7.60
N ASP A 102 20.94 9.40 -8.74
CA ASP A 102 19.80 8.48 -8.91
C ASP A 102 20.15 7.00 -8.65
N ASN A 103 21.42 6.69 -8.41
CA ASN A 103 21.96 5.33 -8.39
C ASN A 103 22.73 4.96 -7.10
N VAL A 104 22.33 5.51 -5.95
CA VAL A 104 22.92 5.21 -4.64
C VAL A 104 22.22 4.02 -3.98
N PRO A 105 22.91 2.93 -3.56
CA PRO A 105 24.35 2.72 -3.51
C PRO A 105 24.88 2.22 -4.86
N ARG A 106 26.01 2.80 -5.29
CA ARG A 106 26.68 2.41 -6.52
C ARG A 106 27.48 1.12 -6.31
N ASN A 107 26.78 -0.01 -6.33
CA ASN A 107 27.41 -1.33 -6.22
C ASN A 107 28.42 -1.52 -7.35
N GLU A 108 29.65 -1.95 -7.02
CA GLU A 108 30.62 -2.34 -8.03
C GLU A 108 30.12 -3.55 -8.83
N LYS A 109 30.48 -3.60 -10.12
CA LYS A 109 30.13 -4.76 -10.97
C LYS A 109 30.79 -6.00 -10.35
N LYS A 110 30.01 -7.06 -10.18
CA LYS A 110 30.40 -8.26 -9.43
C LYS A 110 31.66 -8.96 -9.95
N PHE A 111 32.11 -8.72 -11.18
CA PHE A 111 33.36 -9.25 -11.72
C PHE A 111 33.96 -8.25 -12.71
N LYS A 112 35.22 -7.87 -12.48
CA LYS A 112 36.10 -7.17 -13.42
C LYS A 112 37.21 -8.12 -13.83
#